data_AF-A0A2T5JSE2-F1
#
_entry.id   AF-A0A2T5JSE2-F1
#
_cell.length_a   1.000
_cell.length_b   1.000
_cell.length_c   1.000
_cell.angle_alpha   90.00
_cell.angle_beta   90.00
_cell.angle_gamma   90.00
#
_symmetry.space_group_name_H-M   'P 1'
#
loop_
_entity.id
_entity.type
_entity.pdbx_description
1 polymer ?
#
loop_
_entity_poly.entity_id
_entity_poly.type
_entity_poly.pdbx_seq_one_letter_code
_entity_poly.pdbx_strand_id
1 'polypeptide(L)'
;MGLCAGFQMLGRRVRDPDGVEGPPGETEGLGLLDIDTGIGPSKRLCEITATDAISGTRVTGYEMHMGMTTGAGLDRPWLSLDGRPEGALSEDGRVAGTYLHGIFGSGAFRAQWLRTLGAAGSAGDHSARIETALDRLADGIEPDLDLDALLRSARWPTGGTATAPRSAAEPRRAGSPCRAAARRHTSPSRWRRCASATASVAPSTGRGRGVGGSVCGWPDQGCGNSSHFWIKFHDCW
;
A
#
# COMPACT_ATOMS: atom_id res chain seq x y z
N MET A 1 20.08 3.19 -1.26
CA MET A 1 18.72 2.96 -1.78
C MET A 1 17.72 3.56 -0.80
N GLY A 2 16.70 4.27 -1.29
CA GLY A 2 15.64 4.84 -0.47
C GLY A 2 14.26 4.29 -0.86
N LEU A 3 13.44 3.92 0.12
CA LEU A 3 12.07 3.47 -0.10
C LEU A 3 11.10 4.44 0.59
N CYS A 4 10.06 4.89 -0.13
CA CYS A 4 9.06 5.84 0.38
C CYS A 4 9.69 7.08 1.03
N ALA A 5 9.56 7.32 2.34
CA ALA A 5 10.22 8.43 3.02
C ALA A 5 11.73 8.46 2.79
N GLY A 6 12.38 7.29 2.71
CA GLY A 6 13.79 7.20 2.35
C GLY A 6 14.08 7.64 0.91
N PHE A 7 13.15 7.46 -0.02
CA PHE A 7 13.26 8.00 -1.39
C PHE A 7 13.14 9.53 -1.39
N GLN A 8 12.21 10.07 -0.61
CA GLN A 8 12.01 11.52 -0.47
C GLN A 8 13.27 12.19 0.09
N MET A 9 13.88 11.60 1.12
CA MET A 9 15.10 12.09 1.74
C MET A 9 16.34 12.01 0.84
N LEU A 10 16.33 11.24 -0.25
CA LEU A 10 17.41 11.28 -1.24
C LEU A 10 17.37 12.55 -2.10
N GLY A 11 16.24 13.25 -2.13
CA GLY A 11 16.07 14.51 -2.85
C GLY A 11 16.78 15.69 -2.20
N ARG A 12 16.54 16.89 -2.74
CA ARG A 12 17.05 18.15 -2.20
C ARG A 12 16.29 18.60 -0.95
N ARG A 13 14.99 18.32 -0.88
CA ARG A 13 14.10 18.75 0.20
C ARG A 13 12.77 18.01 0.22
N VAL A 14 12.20 17.95 1.41
CA VAL A 14 10.83 17.49 1.69
C VAL A 14 10.05 18.63 2.33
N ARG A 15 8.94 19.03 1.71
CA ARG A 15 8.06 20.12 2.15
C ARG A 15 6.76 19.55 2.70
N ASP A 16 6.43 19.86 3.94
CA ASP A 16 5.14 19.55 4.58
C ASP A 16 4.52 20.85 5.12
N PRO A 17 3.99 21.73 4.26
CA PRO A 17 3.48 23.05 4.67
C PRO A 17 2.22 22.97 5.54
N ASP A 18 1.51 21.84 5.50
CA ASP A 18 0.27 21.62 6.23
C ASP A 18 0.49 20.82 7.53
N GLY A 19 1.71 20.31 7.76
CA GLY A 19 2.05 19.52 8.94
C GLY A 19 1.31 18.18 9.01
N VAL A 20 1.18 17.50 7.88
CA VAL A 20 0.49 16.21 7.77
C VAL A 20 1.25 15.12 8.52
N GLU A 21 2.59 15.14 8.48
CA GLU A 21 3.46 14.14 9.11
C GLU A 21 4.22 14.69 10.34
N GLY A 22 4.04 15.96 10.68
CA GLY A 22 4.69 16.61 11.82
C GLY A 22 4.40 18.11 11.93
N PRO A 23 5.22 18.90 12.65
CA PRO A 23 5.12 20.35 12.58
C PRO A 23 5.28 20.84 11.14
N PRO A 24 4.46 21.80 10.69
CA PRO A 24 4.59 22.37 9.36
C PRO A 24 6.00 22.89 9.09
N GLY A 25 6.55 22.59 7.92
CA GLY A 25 7.89 23.04 7.58
C GLY A 25 8.51 22.39 6.35
N GLU A 26 9.80 22.61 6.21
CA GLU A 26 10.64 22.06 5.17
C GLU A 26 11.87 21.41 5.82
N THR A 27 12.25 20.24 5.33
CA THR A 27 13.44 19.52 5.76
C THR A 27 14.38 19.37 4.57
N GLU A 28 15.66 19.72 4.75
CA GLU A 28 16.69 19.47 3.75
C GLU A 28 16.88 17.96 3.55
N GLY A 29 16.94 17.54 2.29
CA GLY A 29 17.27 16.18 1.93
C GLY A 29 18.77 16.00 1.74
N LEU A 30 19.19 14.78 1.39
CA LEU A 30 20.60 14.43 1.20
C LEU A 30 21.18 14.98 -0.11
N GLY A 31 20.35 15.48 -1.03
CA GLY A 31 20.78 16.06 -2.31
C GLY A 31 21.42 15.05 -3.27
N LEU A 32 21.15 13.76 -3.10
CA LEU A 32 21.73 12.68 -3.91
C LEU A 32 20.97 12.43 -5.22
N LEU A 33 19.73 12.90 -5.30
CA LEU A 33 18.88 12.88 -6.49
C LEU A 33 18.31 14.29 -6.73
N ASP A 34 18.21 14.70 -7.99
CA ASP A 34 17.62 16.00 -8.38
C ASP A 34 16.09 15.94 -8.36
N ILE A 35 15.54 15.75 -7.15
CA ILE A 35 14.12 15.65 -6.87
C ILE A 35 13.75 16.48 -5.64
N ASP A 36 12.50 16.92 -5.60
CA ASP A 36 11.87 17.58 -4.47
C ASP A 36 10.57 16.83 -4.14
N THR A 37 10.25 16.69 -2.86
CA THR A 37 8.97 16.08 -2.43
C THR A 37 8.12 17.10 -1.70
N GLY A 38 6.84 17.19 -2.07
CA GLY A 38 5.81 17.83 -1.25
C GLY A 38 4.90 16.78 -0.61
N ILE A 39 4.65 16.88 0.69
CA ILE A 39 3.63 16.11 1.40
C ILE A 39 2.30 16.85 1.25
N GLY A 40 1.23 16.11 0.93
CA GLY A 40 -0.11 16.66 0.82
C GLY A 40 -1.16 15.74 1.43
N PRO A 41 -2.44 16.13 1.44
CA PRO A 41 -3.51 15.37 2.12
C PRO A 41 -3.91 14.07 1.39
N SER A 42 -3.46 13.90 0.14
CA SER A 42 -3.86 12.77 -0.70
C SER A 42 -2.98 11.56 -0.45
N LYS A 43 -3.53 10.54 0.22
CA LYS A 43 -2.86 9.26 0.41
C LYS A 43 -3.07 8.35 -0.79
N ARG A 44 -1.98 7.87 -1.37
CA ARG A 44 -1.99 6.79 -2.36
C ARG A 44 -1.78 5.47 -1.64
N LEU A 45 -2.65 4.50 -1.91
CA LEU A 45 -2.49 3.11 -1.47
C LEU A 45 -2.89 2.18 -2.60
N CYS A 46 -1.93 1.47 -3.18
CA CYS A 46 -2.23 0.51 -4.24
C CYS A 46 -1.20 -0.60 -4.36
N GLU A 47 -1.67 -1.79 -4.72
CA GLU A 47 -0.78 -2.85 -5.14
C GLU A 47 -0.26 -2.55 -6.55
N ILE A 48 1.04 -2.70 -6.73
CA ILE A 48 1.69 -2.44 -8.00
C ILE A 48 2.64 -3.58 -8.37
N THR A 49 2.69 -3.84 -9.68
CA THR A 49 3.76 -4.62 -10.30
C THR A 49 4.65 -3.65 -11.05
N ALA A 50 5.96 -3.84 -10.96
CA ALA A 50 6.92 -3.12 -11.77
C ALA A 50 7.99 -4.06 -12.32
N THR A 51 8.75 -3.55 -13.27
CA THR A 51 9.99 -4.16 -13.76
C THR A 51 11.15 -3.28 -13.33
N ASP A 52 12.15 -3.87 -12.68
CA ASP A 52 13.39 -3.17 -12.34
C ASP A 52 14.19 -2.88 -13.61
N ALA A 53 14.53 -1.61 -13.84
CA ALA A 53 15.25 -1.18 -15.03
C ALA A 53 16.70 -1.68 -15.09
N ILE A 54 17.32 -1.98 -13.94
CA ILE A 54 18.70 -2.48 -13.88
C ILE A 54 18.73 -3.96 -14.26
N SER A 55 17.80 -4.73 -13.72
CA SER A 55 17.81 -6.18 -13.86
C SER A 55 16.90 -6.78 -14.92
N GLY A 56 15.83 -6.08 -15.29
CA GLY A 56 14.68 -6.66 -15.98
C GLY A 56 13.80 -7.56 -15.10
N THR A 57 14.08 -7.68 -13.80
CA THR A 57 13.31 -8.56 -12.92
C THR A 57 11.96 -7.93 -12.58
N ARG A 58 10.90 -8.75 -12.66
CA ARG A 58 9.57 -8.37 -12.18
C ARG A 58 9.54 -8.31 -10.66
N VAL A 59 9.01 -7.22 -10.14
CA VAL A 59 8.80 -6.97 -8.71
C VAL A 59 7.33 -6.66 -8.45
N THR A 60 6.85 -7.05 -7.28
CA THR A 60 5.49 -6.77 -6.82
C THR A 60 5.54 -6.20 -5.42
N GLY A 61 4.58 -5.36 -5.11
CA GLY A 61 4.48 -4.73 -3.80
C GLY A 61 3.37 -3.71 -3.79
N TYR A 62 3.52 -2.66 -3.00
CA TYR A 62 2.49 -1.63 -2.88
C TYR A 62 3.09 -0.23 -2.72
N GLU A 63 2.40 0.77 -3.23
CA GLU A 63 2.66 2.17 -2.91
C GLU A 63 1.79 2.53 -1.71
N MET A 64 2.37 3.18 -0.71
CA MET A 64 1.63 3.77 0.41
C MET A 64 2.31 5.07 0.83
N HIS A 65 1.92 6.20 0.22
CA HIS A 65 2.56 7.48 0.48
C HIS A 65 1.62 8.66 0.26
N MET A 66 1.94 9.78 0.90
CA MET A 66 1.30 11.08 0.67
C MET A 66 2.21 12.06 -0.08
N GLY A 67 3.50 11.70 -0.23
CA GLY A 67 4.47 12.52 -0.93
C GLY A 67 4.25 12.55 -2.44
N MET A 68 4.30 13.73 -3.02
CA MET A 68 4.36 13.96 -4.46
C MET A 68 5.77 14.43 -4.80
N THR A 69 6.52 13.60 -5.51
CA THR A 69 7.90 13.90 -5.92
C THR A 69 7.91 14.46 -7.34
N THR A 70 8.70 15.51 -7.55
CA THR A 70 8.96 16.13 -8.87
C THR A 70 10.45 16.46 -9.02
N GLY A 71 10.92 16.72 -10.25
CA GLY A 71 12.32 17.11 -10.51
C GLY A 71 12.95 16.30 -11.65
N ALA A 72 14.08 16.77 -12.18
CA ALA A 72 14.76 16.17 -13.33
C ALA A 72 15.32 14.77 -13.03
N GLY A 73 15.55 14.44 -11.76
CA GLY A 73 15.95 13.08 -11.35
C GLY A 73 14.93 12.00 -11.73
N LEU A 74 13.65 12.38 -11.95
CA LEU A 74 12.62 11.44 -12.39
C LEU A 74 12.71 11.07 -13.88
N ASP A 75 13.52 11.77 -14.68
CA ASP A 75 13.77 11.43 -16.09
C ASP A 75 14.58 10.12 -16.24
N ARG A 76 15.15 9.64 -15.13
CA ARG A 76 15.89 8.39 -15.02
C ARG A 76 15.20 7.45 -14.03
N PRO A 77 14.04 6.87 -14.40
CA PRO A 77 13.26 6.05 -13.48
C PRO A 77 14.02 4.78 -13.10
N TRP A 78 13.84 4.34 -11.86
CA TRP A 78 14.37 3.04 -11.43
C TRP A 78 13.47 1.89 -11.87
N LEU A 79 12.16 2.08 -11.78
CA LEU A 79 11.17 1.06 -12.07
C LEU A 79 10.28 1.49 -13.24
N SER A 80 9.76 0.51 -13.96
CA SER A 80 8.72 0.70 -14.97
C SER A 80 7.46 -0.07 -14.59
N LEU A 81 6.34 0.64 -14.43
CA LEU A 81 5.02 0.08 -14.16
C LEU A 81 4.22 0.10 -15.46
N ASP A 82 4.22 -1.02 -16.18
CA ASP A 82 3.50 -1.15 -17.45
C ASP A 82 3.81 0.02 -18.41
N GLY A 83 5.07 0.45 -18.47
CA GLY A 83 5.53 1.57 -19.31
C GLY A 83 5.48 2.94 -18.63
N ARG A 84 4.88 3.06 -17.44
CA ARG A 84 4.93 4.29 -16.63
C ARG A 84 6.22 4.35 -15.81
N PRO A 85 6.99 5.45 -15.85
CA PRO A 85 8.19 5.61 -15.02
C PRO A 85 7.84 5.71 -13.53
N GLU A 86 8.71 5.17 -12.67
CA GLU A 86 8.58 5.23 -11.21
C GLU A 86 9.93 5.22 -10.51
N GLY A 87 10.02 6.01 -9.43
CA GLY A 87 11.27 6.22 -8.72
C GLY A 87 12.32 6.98 -9.53
N ALA A 88 13.57 6.93 -9.09
CA ALA A 88 14.70 7.58 -9.74
C ALA A 88 16.03 6.82 -9.50
N LEU A 89 16.96 6.98 -10.44
CA LEU A 89 18.34 6.50 -10.41
C LEU A 89 19.32 7.65 -10.61
N SER A 90 20.39 7.68 -9.81
CA SER A 90 21.52 8.60 -10.02
C SER A 90 22.25 8.33 -11.32
N GLU A 91 23.11 9.28 -11.72
CA GLU A 91 23.86 9.21 -12.96
C GLU A 91 24.69 7.93 -13.11
N ASP A 92 25.34 7.56 -12.02
CA ASP A 92 26.21 6.40 -11.88
C ASP A 92 25.46 5.11 -11.47
N GLY A 93 24.14 5.17 -11.29
CA GLY A 93 23.30 4.04 -10.87
C GLY A 93 23.52 3.56 -9.43
N ARG A 94 24.29 4.28 -8.61
CA ARG A 94 24.59 3.87 -7.22
C ARG A 94 23.51 4.27 -6.22
N VAL A 95 22.76 5.32 -6.52
CA VAL A 95 21.64 5.80 -5.72
C VAL A 95 20.36 5.50 -6.48
N ALA A 96 19.44 4.84 -5.77
CA ALA A 96 18.15 4.44 -6.32
C ALA A 96 17.07 4.69 -5.27
N GLY A 97 15.90 5.17 -5.69
CA GLY A 97 14.76 5.25 -4.80
C GLY A 97 13.41 5.10 -5.50
N THR A 98 12.41 4.67 -4.75
CA THR A 98 11.06 4.38 -5.26
C THR A 98 10.01 4.48 -4.14
N TYR A 99 8.75 4.69 -4.51
CA TYR A 99 7.59 4.53 -3.62
C TYR A 99 7.11 3.08 -3.48
N LEU A 100 7.65 2.14 -4.25
CA LEU A 100 7.32 0.72 -4.14
C LEU A 100 7.86 0.13 -2.82
N HIS A 101 6.95 -0.18 -1.89
CA HIS A 101 7.24 -1.04 -0.75
C HIS A 101 7.21 -2.51 -1.15
N GLY A 102 7.99 -3.33 -0.43
CA GLY A 102 7.98 -4.78 -0.62
C GLY A 102 8.80 -5.29 -1.81
N ILE A 103 9.59 -4.43 -2.46
CA ILE A 103 10.45 -4.79 -3.60
C ILE A 103 11.35 -6.01 -3.30
N PHE A 104 11.85 -6.13 -2.07
CA PHE A 104 12.68 -7.25 -1.61
C PHE A 104 11.90 -8.53 -1.29
N GLY A 105 10.57 -8.52 -1.35
CA GLY A 105 9.75 -9.73 -1.24
C GLY A 105 10.02 -10.70 -2.40
N SER A 106 10.29 -10.16 -3.60
CA SER A 106 10.72 -10.93 -4.76
C SER A 106 12.09 -11.56 -4.51
N GLY A 107 12.11 -12.89 -4.39
CA GLY A 107 13.34 -13.65 -4.22
C GLY A 107 14.32 -13.46 -5.38
N ALA A 108 13.82 -13.39 -6.61
CA ALA A 108 14.63 -13.15 -7.81
C ALA A 108 15.33 -11.78 -7.75
N PHE A 109 14.56 -10.72 -7.44
CA PHE A 109 15.11 -9.37 -7.32
C PHE A 109 16.13 -9.29 -6.19
N ARG A 110 15.79 -9.79 -4.99
CA ARG A 110 16.69 -9.81 -3.84
C ARG A 110 17.98 -10.57 -4.13
N ALA A 111 17.91 -11.73 -4.78
CA ALA A 111 19.08 -12.51 -5.15
C ALA A 111 20.00 -11.75 -6.10
N GLN A 112 19.43 -11.04 -7.07
CA GLN A 112 20.20 -10.23 -8.01
C GLN A 112 20.80 -8.98 -7.37
N TRP A 113 20.01 -8.27 -6.58
CA TRP A 113 20.46 -7.09 -5.88
C TRP A 113 21.62 -7.42 -4.92
N LEU A 114 21.58 -8.56 -4.23
CA LEU A 114 22.72 -9.01 -3.42
C LEU A 114 23.96 -9.31 -4.27
N ARG A 115 23.80 -9.84 -5.48
CA ARG A 115 24.93 -10.08 -6.40
C ARG A 115 25.62 -8.78 -6.81
N THR A 116 24.90 -7.67 -6.96
CA THR A 116 25.54 -6.38 -7.28
C THR A 116 26.40 -5.85 -6.13
N LEU A 117 26.15 -6.33 -4.90
CA LEU A 117 26.96 -6.04 -3.71
C LEU A 117 28.05 -7.08 -3.44
N GLY A 118 28.23 -8.07 -4.32
CA GLY A 118 29.19 -9.16 -4.12
C GLY A 118 28.73 -10.25 -3.15
N ALA A 119 27.44 -10.26 -2.77
CA ALA A 119 26.86 -11.27 -1.89
C ALA A 119 26.02 -12.31 -2.66
N ALA A 120 25.95 -13.52 -2.14
CA ALA A 120 25.02 -14.53 -2.62
C ALA A 120 23.65 -14.32 -1.96
N GLY A 121 22.58 -14.38 -2.75
CA GLY A 121 21.20 -14.29 -2.26
C GLY A 121 20.35 -15.48 -2.67
N SER A 122 19.42 -15.90 -1.80
CA SER A 122 18.47 -16.97 -2.12
C SER A 122 17.27 -16.42 -2.90
N ALA A 123 16.93 -17.08 -4.01
CA ALA A 123 15.74 -16.78 -4.80
C ALA A 123 14.42 -17.26 -4.16
N GLY A 124 14.46 -17.78 -2.93
CA GLY A 124 13.28 -18.30 -2.24
C GLY A 124 12.20 -17.24 -2.03
N ASP A 125 10.95 -17.69 -2.11
CA ASP A 125 9.78 -16.86 -1.86
C ASP A 125 9.64 -16.60 -0.35
N HIS A 126 9.97 -15.38 0.05
CA HIS A 126 9.90 -14.98 1.46
C HIS A 126 8.46 -14.86 1.94
N SER A 127 7.56 -14.38 1.09
CA SER A 127 6.14 -14.27 1.40
C SER A 127 5.53 -15.64 1.63
N ALA A 128 5.81 -16.62 0.76
CA ALA A 128 5.34 -17.99 0.95
C ALA A 128 5.88 -18.62 2.26
N ARG A 129 7.13 -18.30 2.65
CA ARG A 129 7.69 -18.74 3.93
C ARG A 129 6.98 -18.13 5.13
N ILE A 130 6.65 -16.84 5.08
CA ILE A 130 5.87 -16.17 6.12
C ILE A 130 4.48 -16.81 6.20
N GLU A 131 3.78 -16.95 5.08
CA GLU A 131 2.45 -17.57 5.04
C GLU A 131 2.48 -18.99 5.62
N THR A 132 3.49 -19.80 5.26
CA THR A 132 3.65 -21.16 5.82
C THR A 132 3.87 -21.12 7.34
N ALA A 133 4.62 -20.16 7.85
CA ALA A 133 4.85 -20.00 9.28
C ALA A 133 3.60 -19.53 10.02
N LEU A 134 2.84 -18.61 9.42
CA LEU A 134 1.57 -18.12 9.95
C LEU A 134 0.50 -19.21 9.95
N ASP A 135 0.40 -20.00 8.88
CA ASP A 135 -0.52 -21.15 8.80
C ASP A 135 -0.16 -22.17 9.89
N ARG A 136 1.13 -22.49 10.11
CA ARG A 136 1.56 -23.38 11.19
C ARG A 136 1.23 -22.85 12.58
N LEU A 137 1.39 -21.54 12.79
CA LEU A 137 1.01 -20.90 14.06
C LEU A 137 -0.50 -20.99 14.26
N ALA A 138 -1.28 -20.68 13.23
CA ALA A 138 -2.73 -20.73 13.25
C ALA A 138 -3.25 -22.15 13.53
N ASP A 139 -2.69 -23.16 12.87
CA ASP A 139 -3.01 -24.58 13.11
C ASP A 139 -2.65 -25.00 14.54
N GLY A 140 -1.56 -24.44 15.10
CA GLY A 140 -1.12 -24.74 16.47
C GLY A 140 -2.03 -24.17 17.56
N ILE A 141 -2.62 -22.99 17.35
CA ILE A 141 -3.49 -22.33 18.34
C ILE A 141 -4.99 -22.65 18.16
N GLU A 142 -5.39 -23.16 16.99
CA GLU A 142 -6.79 -23.45 16.67
C GLU A 142 -7.48 -24.40 17.67
N PRO A 143 -6.85 -25.49 18.16
CA PRO A 143 -7.48 -26.39 19.12
C PRO A 143 -7.75 -25.76 20.50
N ASP A 144 -7.01 -24.70 20.85
CA ASP A 144 -7.05 -24.07 22.16
C ASP A 144 -7.95 -22.81 22.19
N LEU A 145 -8.59 -22.46 21.08
CA LEU A 145 -9.41 -21.25 20.93
C LEU A 145 -10.86 -21.57 20.54
N ASP A 146 -11.83 -20.99 21.27
CA ASP A 146 -13.23 -20.95 20.82
C ASP A 146 -13.40 -19.89 19.73
N LEU A 147 -13.03 -20.26 18.50
CA LEU A 147 -13.14 -19.40 17.32
C LEU A 147 -14.59 -18.99 17.04
N ASP A 148 -15.57 -19.86 17.34
CA ASP A 148 -16.97 -19.54 17.11
C ASP A 148 -17.45 -18.44 18.06
N ALA A 149 -17.01 -18.43 19.33
CA ALA A 149 -17.27 -17.33 20.26
C ALA A 149 -16.62 -16.02 19.83
N LEU A 150 -15.34 -16.05 19.45
CA LEU A 150 -14.63 -14.87 18.95
C LEU A 150 -15.34 -14.25 17.75
N LEU A 151 -15.77 -15.07 16.79
CA LEU A 151 -16.49 -14.60 15.60
C LEU A 151 -17.89 -14.09 15.91
N ARG A 152 -18.57 -14.63 16.93
CA ARG A 152 -19.84 -14.06 17.40
C ARG A 152 -19.63 -12.66 17.99
N SER A 153 -18.59 -12.47 18.80
CA SER A 153 -18.26 -11.18 19.42
C SER A 153 -17.77 -10.12 18.43
N ALA A 154 -17.12 -10.53 17.34
CA ALA A 154 -16.60 -9.61 16.33
C ALA A 154 -17.68 -9.03 15.38
N ARG A 155 -18.93 -9.51 15.46
CA ARG A 155 -20.01 -8.98 14.62
C ARG A 155 -20.42 -7.60 15.13
N TRP A 156 -20.35 -6.61 14.25
CA TRP A 156 -20.92 -5.29 14.51
C TRP A 156 -22.45 -5.41 14.67
N PRO A 157 -23.08 -4.72 15.64
CA PRO A 157 -24.54 -4.73 15.78
C PRO A 157 -25.20 -4.16 14.52
N THR A 158 -25.81 -5.01 13.71
CA THR A 158 -26.72 -4.58 12.63
C THR A 158 -28.06 -4.21 13.25
N GLY A 159 -28.15 -3.03 13.85
CA GLY A 159 -29.38 -2.62 14.55
C GLY A 159 -29.37 -1.17 14.99
N GLY A 160 -29.57 -0.25 14.05
CA GLY A 160 -29.85 1.16 14.32
C GLY A 160 -30.05 1.93 13.02
N THR A 161 -31.30 2.23 12.67
CA THR A 161 -31.66 3.09 11.54
C THR A 161 -31.14 4.51 11.79
N ALA A 162 -29.92 4.81 11.32
CA ALA A 162 -29.43 6.19 11.25
C ALA A 162 -30.04 6.85 10.01
N THR A 163 -31.05 7.69 10.21
CA THR A 163 -31.61 8.55 9.17
C THR A 163 -30.52 9.50 8.66
N ALA A 164 -30.13 9.36 7.40
CA ALA A 164 -29.08 10.19 6.81
C ALA A 164 -29.53 11.66 6.65
N PRO A 165 -28.73 12.66 7.06
CA PRO A 165 -29.00 14.05 6.73
C PRO A 165 -28.63 14.30 5.26
N ARG A 166 -29.54 14.97 4.53
CA ARG A 166 -29.29 15.48 3.18
C ARG A 166 -28.45 16.75 3.28
N SER A 167 -27.25 16.75 2.70
CA SER A 167 -26.66 17.99 2.15
C SER A 167 -25.82 17.68 0.92
N ALA A 168 -26.12 18.39 -0.16
CA ALA A 168 -25.44 18.31 -1.45
C ALA A 168 -24.01 18.88 -1.35
N ALA A 169 -23.03 18.14 -1.86
CA ALA A 169 -21.71 18.66 -2.19
C ALA A 169 -21.30 18.15 -3.57
N GLU A 170 -20.76 19.06 -4.37
CA GLU A 170 -20.45 19.00 -5.80
C GLU A 170 -19.25 18.08 -6.10
N PRO A 171 -19.19 17.41 -7.28
CA PRO A 171 -18.17 16.39 -7.53
C PRO A 171 -16.79 17.01 -7.82
N ARG A 172 -15.81 16.74 -6.94
CA ARG A 172 -14.39 16.95 -7.26
C ARG A 172 -13.89 15.83 -8.17
N ARG A 173 -13.16 16.20 -9.22
CA ARG A 173 -12.62 15.29 -10.26
C ARG A 173 -11.80 14.16 -9.62
N ALA A 174 -12.20 12.91 -9.88
CA ALA A 174 -11.47 11.71 -9.52
C ALA A 174 -10.18 11.59 -10.35
N GLY A 175 -9.05 11.37 -9.68
CA GLY A 175 -7.86 10.77 -10.29
C GLY A 175 -8.14 9.32 -10.70
N SER A 176 -7.36 8.80 -11.65
CA SER A 176 -7.55 7.45 -12.24
C SER A 176 -7.82 6.34 -11.21
N PRO A 177 -8.73 5.39 -11.52
CA PRO A 177 -9.14 4.38 -10.57
C PRO A 177 -8.03 3.35 -10.35
N CYS A 178 -7.55 3.26 -9.11
CA CYS A 178 -6.70 2.19 -8.67
C CYS A 178 -7.54 0.95 -8.34
N ARG A 179 -7.25 -0.19 -8.95
CA ARG A 179 -7.91 -1.46 -8.59
C ARG A 179 -7.38 -1.92 -7.23
N ALA A 180 -8.23 -1.96 -6.22
CA ALA A 180 -7.96 -2.71 -5.00
C ALA A 180 -7.92 -4.21 -5.36
N ALA A 181 -6.75 -4.83 -5.29
CA ALA A 181 -6.60 -6.26 -5.51
C ALA A 181 -6.95 -7.01 -4.22
N ALA A 182 -8.11 -7.66 -4.19
CA ALA A 182 -8.40 -8.70 -3.19
C ALA A 182 -7.68 -9.99 -3.63
N ARG A 183 -6.61 -10.39 -2.94
CA ARG A 183 -5.96 -11.67 -3.18
C ARG A 183 -6.91 -12.81 -2.77
N ARG A 184 -7.23 -13.71 -3.69
CA ARG A 184 -7.94 -14.97 -3.39
C ARG A 184 -6.88 -16.04 -3.09
N HIS A 185 -6.93 -16.61 -1.89
CA HIS A 185 -6.01 -17.66 -1.44
C HIS A 185 -6.76 -19.00 -1.30
N THR A 186 -6.17 -20.07 -1.81
CA THR A 186 -6.70 -21.44 -1.78
C THR A 186 -5.91 -22.28 -0.77
N SER A 187 -6.29 -22.24 0.50
CA SER A 187 -5.78 -23.15 1.55
C SER A 187 -6.97 -23.76 2.33
N PRO A 188 -6.91 -25.02 2.80
CA PRO A 188 -8.07 -25.76 3.33
C PRO A 188 -8.47 -25.41 4.78
N SER A 189 -7.73 -24.56 5.50
CA SER A 189 -7.91 -24.32 6.94
C SER A 189 -9.19 -23.57 7.30
N ARG A 190 -9.76 -23.86 8.50
CA ARG A 190 -11.03 -23.28 9.00
C ARG A 190 -10.94 -21.75 9.17
N TRP A 191 -9.74 -21.23 9.39
CA TRP A 191 -9.39 -19.80 9.41
C TRP A 191 -9.93 -19.00 8.21
N ARG A 192 -9.87 -19.54 6.97
CA ARG A 192 -10.28 -18.78 5.78
C ARG A 192 -11.79 -18.71 5.54
N ARG A 193 -12.59 -19.64 6.11
CA ARG A 193 -14.07 -19.52 6.09
C ARG A 193 -14.54 -18.23 6.76
N CYS A 194 -13.81 -17.75 7.76
CA CYS A 194 -14.07 -16.51 8.48
C CYS A 194 -13.87 -15.26 7.61
N ALA A 195 -12.82 -15.22 6.79
CA ALA A 195 -12.54 -14.09 5.89
C ALA A 195 -13.55 -13.97 4.72
N SER A 196 -14.11 -15.09 4.26
CA SER A 196 -15.14 -15.10 3.21
C SER A 196 -16.55 -14.74 3.70
N ALA A 197 -16.86 -14.99 4.98
CA ALA A 197 -18.18 -14.71 5.55
C ALA A 197 -18.46 -13.20 5.72
N THR A 198 -17.42 -12.39 5.90
CA THR A 198 -17.51 -10.93 5.92
C THR A 198 -17.66 -10.30 4.52
N ALA A 199 -17.35 -11.04 3.45
CA ALA A 199 -17.40 -10.54 2.07
C ALA A 199 -18.71 -10.87 1.32
N SER A 200 -19.62 -11.63 1.93
CA SER A 200 -20.81 -12.17 1.27
C SER A 200 -22.07 -11.39 1.66
N VAL A 201 -22.24 -10.19 1.11
CA VAL A 201 -23.58 -9.56 0.99
C VAL A 201 -24.09 -9.89 -0.41
N ALA A 202 -25.05 -10.81 -0.50
CA ALA A 202 -25.69 -11.19 -1.77
C ALA A 202 -26.60 -10.06 -2.29
N PRO A 203 -26.65 -9.79 -3.61
CA PRO A 203 -27.62 -8.86 -4.16
C PRO A 203 -29.00 -9.53 -4.22
N SER A 204 -29.99 -8.94 -3.55
CA SER A 204 -31.39 -9.37 -3.60
C SER A 204 -31.97 -9.19 -4.99
N THR A 205 -32.57 -10.24 -5.54
CA THR A 205 -33.27 -10.27 -6.82
C THR A 205 -34.60 -9.51 -6.75
N GLY A 206 -34.72 -8.42 -7.53
CA GLY A 206 -35.98 -7.71 -7.77
C GLY A 206 -36.07 -7.26 -9.22
N ARG A 207 -37.04 -7.81 -9.97
CA ARG A 207 -37.32 -7.47 -11.38
C ARG A 207 -37.98 -6.08 -11.47
N GLY A 208 -37.50 -5.22 -12.37
CA GLY A 208 -38.23 -4.00 -12.76
C GLY A 208 -37.36 -2.97 -13.51
N ARG A 209 -37.55 -2.90 -14.82
CA ARG A 209 -36.93 -2.04 -15.85
C ARG A 209 -36.60 -0.59 -15.44
N GLY A 210 -35.42 -0.10 -15.84
CA GLY A 210 -35.07 1.32 -15.95
C GLY A 210 -33.57 1.56 -16.08
N VAL A 211 -33.13 2.15 -17.19
CA VAL A 211 -31.72 2.40 -17.54
C VAL A 211 -31.19 3.59 -16.71
N GLY A 212 -30.07 3.40 -16.00
CA GLY A 212 -29.36 4.45 -15.27
C GLY A 212 -28.43 3.87 -14.20
N GLY A 213 -27.13 3.79 -14.48
CA GLY A 213 -26.14 3.27 -13.53
C GLY A 213 -25.90 4.25 -12.38
N SER A 214 -26.49 3.98 -11.21
CA SER A 214 -26.19 4.66 -9.95
C SER A 214 -25.15 3.87 -9.16
N VAL A 215 -23.97 4.46 -8.98
CA VAL A 215 -22.97 3.97 -8.02
C VAL A 215 -23.33 4.56 -6.67
N CYS A 216 -23.66 3.70 -5.70
CA CYS A 216 -23.96 4.10 -4.34
C CYS A 216 -22.71 4.71 -3.69
N GLY A 217 -22.73 6.02 -3.47
CA GLY A 217 -21.73 6.71 -2.67
C GLY A 217 -21.87 6.33 -1.20
N TRP A 218 -20.76 5.95 -0.58
CA TRP A 218 -20.66 5.86 0.86
C TRP A 218 -20.79 7.28 1.46
N PRO A 219 -21.72 7.54 2.39
CA PRO A 219 -21.65 8.74 3.20
C PRO A 219 -20.45 8.60 4.15
N ASP A 220 -19.56 9.58 4.08
CA ASP A 220 -18.42 9.75 4.97
C ASP A 220 -18.93 10.07 6.38
N GLN A 221 -19.31 9.04 7.13
CA GLN A 221 -19.39 9.13 8.57
C GLN A 221 -18.01 8.84 9.11
N GLY A 222 -17.29 9.93 9.37
CA GLY A 222 -16.05 10.04 10.12
C GLY A 222 -15.34 8.70 10.33
N CYS A 223 -14.40 8.40 9.44
CA CYS A 223 -13.29 7.54 9.80
C CYS A 223 -12.66 8.11 11.09
N GLY A 224 -13.05 7.52 12.22
CA GLY A 224 -12.49 7.82 13.51
C GLY A 224 -10.98 7.79 13.38
N ASN A 225 -10.36 8.87 13.85
CA ASN A 225 -8.94 9.04 14.07
C ASN A 225 -8.28 7.70 14.40
N SER A 226 -7.77 7.00 13.39
CA SER A 226 -6.90 5.85 13.57
C SER A 226 -5.47 6.39 13.59
N SER A 227 -5.21 7.25 14.58
CA SER A 227 -3.94 7.92 14.83
C SER A 227 -2.83 6.95 15.30
N HIS A 228 -3.03 5.63 15.19
CA HIS A 228 -2.23 4.63 15.90
C HIS A 228 -1.61 3.54 15.01
N PHE A 229 -1.44 3.79 13.72
CA PHE A 229 -0.56 2.97 12.88
C PHE A 229 0.41 3.84 12.09
N TRP A 230 1.24 4.59 12.82
CA TRP A 230 2.35 5.34 12.27
C TRP A 230 3.65 4.74 12.80
N ILE A 231 4.53 4.33 11.89
CA ILE A 231 5.97 4.28 12.20
C ILE A 231 6.38 5.74 12.33
N LYS A 232 6.24 6.29 13.55
CA LYS A 232 6.84 7.57 13.91
C LYS A 232 8.34 7.35 13.91
N PHE A 233 9.03 7.88 12.90
CA PHE A 233 10.45 8.15 13.01
C PHE A 233 10.64 9.38 13.92
N HIS A 234 10.35 9.19 15.22
CA HIS A 234 10.93 10.06 16.24
C HIS A 234 12.10 9.28 16.84
N ASP A 235 13.28 9.88 16.79
CA ASP A 235 14.52 9.47 17.46
C ASP A 235 15.31 8.33 16.81
N CYS A 236 15.54 8.43 15.49
CA CYS A 236 16.62 7.70 14.80
C CYS A 236 17.46 8.67 13.96
N TRP A 237 18.08 9.66 14.59
CA TRP A 237 19.33 10.31 14.18
C TRP A 237 20.01 10.89 15.43
#